data_AF-A0A0F8XMP9-F1
#
_entry.id   AF-A0A0F8XMP9-F1
#
_cell.length_a   1.000
_cell.length_b   1.000
_cell.length_c   1.000
_cell.angle_alpha   90.00
_cell.angle_beta   90.00
_cell.angle_gamma   90.00
#
_symmetry.space_group_name_H-M   'P 1'
#
loop_
_entity.id
_entity.type
_entity.pdbx_description
1 polymer ?
#
loop_
_entity_poly.entity_id
_entity_poly.type
_entity_poly.pdbx_seq_one_letter_code
_entity_poly.pdbx_strand_id
1 'polypeptide(L)'
;PDTDVRKIWDEEIRRVLSVDRKEALAQLYWELRANVDRSPRLMDFFANPEIHDPYKLLQAFGGWLRAKEYVGDLSEQEKELIGTPGEAFLLHIEMQLNQVCSYKMVVLTCLLKMDPKYASWTVPEIAEMFKQYYLYHREHLFDYKDMAKHEDPTAFPLTRVESKLRQMPLNYLSNTEDDFFIFDREKDFISLKPEVLPYWPQSYYRKHLSNTENDFFEADREKNLFSLKPEMLPYWPQSYYREMVSDRVTFTLKRYFYLKEQRSRNV
;
A
#
# COMPACT_ATOMS: atom_id res chain seq x y z
N PRO A 1 40.56 -14.59 -13.54
CA PRO A 1 41.31 -13.33 -13.27
C PRO A 1 40.38 -12.11 -13.15
N ASP A 2 39.59 -11.82 -14.18
CA ASP A 2 38.82 -10.56 -14.28
C ASP A 2 37.56 -10.52 -13.37
N THR A 3 37.03 -11.69 -13.00
CA THR A 3 35.85 -11.84 -12.13
C THR A 3 36.06 -11.35 -10.70
N ASP A 4 37.25 -11.60 -10.14
CA ASP A 4 37.51 -11.37 -8.71
C ASP A 4 37.95 -9.92 -8.48
N VAL A 5 38.69 -9.33 -9.44
CA VAL A 5 38.93 -7.89 -9.50
C VAL A 5 37.60 -7.14 -9.65
N ARG A 6 36.72 -7.58 -10.55
CA ARG A 6 35.37 -6.99 -10.68
C ARG A 6 34.58 -7.07 -9.39
N LYS A 7 34.55 -8.23 -8.69
CA LYS A 7 33.86 -8.35 -7.39
C LYS A 7 34.42 -7.41 -6.32
N ILE A 8 35.74 -7.33 -6.18
CA ILE A 8 36.39 -6.44 -5.20
C ILE A 8 36.07 -4.97 -5.51
N TRP A 9 36.09 -4.56 -6.79
CA TRP A 9 35.66 -3.22 -7.18
C TRP A 9 34.17 -2.99 -6.94
N ASP A 10 33.31 -3.96 -7.25
CA ASP A 10 31.86 -3.91 -6.98
C ASP A 10 31.55 -3.79 -5.48
N GLU A 11 32.31 -4.49 -4.63
CA GLU A 11 32.15 -4.49 -3.17
C GLU A 11 32.71 -3.21 -2.55
N GLU A 12 33.88 -2.73 -2.99
CA GLU A 12 34.45 -1.47 -2.48
C GLU A 12 33.66 -0.25 -3.01
N ILE A 13 33.14 -0.27 -4.24
CA ILE A 13 32.18 0.72 -4.74
C ILE A 13 30.88 0.67 -3.92
N ARG A 14 30.30 -0.51 -3.65
CA ARG A 14 29.13 -0.63 -2.77
C ARG A 14 29.40 -0.14 -1.36
N ARG A 15 30.63 -0.27 -0.86
CA ARG A 15 31.06 0.16 0.47
C ARG A 15 31.24 1.67 0.56
N VAL A 16 31.93 2.30 -0.40
CA VAL A 16 32.05 3.76 -0.51
C VAL A 16 30.66 4.38 -0.72
N LEU A 17 29.90 3.86 -1.69
CA LEU A 17 28.52 4.29 -1.91
C LEU A 17 27.56 3.88 -0.79
N SER A 18 27.90 3.01 0.18
CA SER A 18 26.96 2.68 1.27
C SER A 18 26.67 3.87 2.18
N VAL A 19 27.67 4.75 2.35
CA VAL A 19 27.55 5.98 3.14
C VAL A 19 26.89 7.07 2.31
N ASP A 20 27.33 7.21 1.05
CA ASP A 20 26.87 8.24 0.12
C ASP A 20 25.47 7.94 -0.48
N ARG A 21 24.99 6.70 -0.49
CA ARG A 21 23.72 6.31 -1.13
C ARG A 21 22.51 6.98 -0.52
N LYS A 22 22.53 7.37 0.77
CA LYS A 22 21.44 8.19 1.33
C LYS A 22 21.46 9.59 0.75
N GLU A 23 22.63 10.23 0.67
CA GLU A 23 22.78 11.56 0.08
C GLU A 23 22.49 11.55 -1.43
N ALA A 24 22.95 10.56 -2.19
CA ALA A 24 22.60 10.42 -3.60
C ALA A 24 21.09 10.21 -3.83
N LEU A 25 20.38 9.51 -2.93
CA LEU A 25 18.93 9.37 -3.00
C LEU A 25 18.18 10.63 -2.52
N ALA A 26 18.75 11.41 -1.60
CA ALA A 26 18.26 12.72 -1.20
C ALA A 26 18.47 13.78 -2.29
N GLN A 27 19.59 13.71 -3.02
CA GLN A 27 19.89 14.55 -4.18
C GLN A 27 18.89 14.28 -5.32
N LEU A 28 18.62 13.02 -5.64
CA LEU A 28 17.55 12.63 -6.59
C LEU A 28 16.16 13.09 -6.13
N TYR A 29 15.89 13.15 -4.83
CA TYR A 29 14.67 13.75 -4.28
C TYR A 29 14.62 15.25 -4.55
N TRP A 30 15.71 15.99 -4.29
CA TRP A 30 15.78 17.43 -4.53
C TRP A 30 15.72 17.80 -6.01
N GLU A 31 16.32 16.99 -6.90
CA GLU A 31 16.22 17.12 -8.35
C GLU A 31 14.78 16.94 -8.83
N LEU A 32 14.05 15.94 -8.32
CA LEU A 32 12.61 15.84 -8.60
C LEU A 32 11.83 17.01 -8.00
N ARG A 33 12.11 17.40 -6.75
CA ARG A 33 11.44 18.48 -6.01
C ARG A 33 11.57 19.84 -6.70
N ALA A 34 12.65 20.09 -7.43
CA ALA A 34 12.87 21.28 -8.25
C ALA A 34 12.01 21.29 -9.54
N ASN A 35 11.51 20.13 -9.97
CA ASN A 35 10.68 19.96 -11.17
C ASN A 35 9.16 19.87 -10.86
N VAL A 36 8.74 20.09 -9.61
CA VAL A 36 7.32 20.12 -9.20
C VAL A 36 7.00 21.25 -8.22
N ASP A 37 5.88 21.94 -8.42
CA ASP A 37 5.42 23.08 -7.58
C ASP A 37 4.98 22.70 -6.14
N ARG A 38 5.05 21.42 -5.80
CA ARG A 38 4.64 20.84 -4.50
C ARG A 38 5.68 19.83 -4.04
N SER A 39 5.59 19.39 -2.79
CA SER A 39 6.36 18.23 -2.35
C SER A 39 6.03 16.97 -3.19
N PRO A 40 7.03 16.19 -3.64
CA PRO A 40 6.86 14.93 -4.36
C PRO A 40 6.03 13.88 -3.61
N ARG A 41 5.23 13.16 -4.39
CA ARG A 41 4.54 11.92 -4.05
C ARG A 41 5.32 10.74 -4.64
N LEU A 42 5.06 9.53 -4.17
CA LEU A 42 5.80 8.35 -4.60
C LEU A 42 5.56 8.04 -6.09
N MET A 43 4.37 8.36 -6.62
CA MET A 43 4.10 8.27 -8.05
C MET A 43 4.89 9.26 -8.91
N ASP A 44 5.30 10.43 -8.40
CA ASP A 44 6.15 11.34 -9.18
C ASP A 44 7.56 10.74 -9.33
N PHE A 45 8.08 10.16 -8.24
CA PHE A 45 9.37 9.46 -8.20
C PHE A 45 9.35 8.19 -9.07
N PHE A 46 8.19 7.52 -9.23
CA PHE A 46 7.99 6.39 -10.15
C PHE A 46 7.78 6.81 -11.61
N ALA A 47 7.24 8.00 -11.86
CA ALA A 47 6.99 8.51 -13.22
C ALA A 47 8.22 9.13 -13.87
N ASN A 48 9.24 9.54 -13.09
CA ASN A 48 10.49 10.06 -13.61
C ASN A 48 11.31 8.93 -14.30
N PRO A 49 11.57 9.01 -15.63
CA PRO A 49 12.31 7.98 -16.36
C PRO A 49 13.79 7.85 -15.96
N GLU A 50 14.36 8.87 -15.31
CA GLU A 50 15.75 8.89 -14.83
C GLU A 50 15.91 8.08 -13.53
N ILE A 51 14.81 7.75 -12.84
CA ILE A 51 14.80 7.09 -11.54
C ILE A 51 14.46 5.60 -11.68
N HIS A 52 15.49 4.75 -11.62
CA HIS A 52 15.36 3.34 -11.99
C HIS A 52 14.53 2.42 -11.07
N ASP A 53 14.28 2.76 -9.80
CA ASP A 53 13.26 2.13 -8.94
C ASP A 53 13.09 2.90 -7.60
N PRO A 54 11.93 3.55 -7.33
CA PRO A 54 11.65 4.22 -6.06
C PRO A 54 11.78 3.33 -4.82
N TYR A 55 11.60 2.01 -4.98
CA TYR A 55 11.74 1.07 -3.87
C TYR A 55 13.16 1.05 -3.27
N LYS A 56 14.18 1.43 -4.04
CA LYS A 56 15.56 1.60 -3.52
C LYS A 56 15.69 2.74 -2.51
N LEU A 57 14.81 3.75 -2.61
CA LEU A 57 14.68 4.86 -1.67
C LEU A 57 13.83 4.43 -0.46
N LEU A 58 12.68 3.78 -0.68
CA LEU A 58 11.86 3.22 0.40
C LEU A 58 12.67 2.31 1.33
N GLN A 59 13.48 1.40 0.77
CA GLN A 59 14.39 0.54 1.52
C GLN A 59 15.53 1.28 2.25
N ALA A 60 15.96 2.44 1.76
CA ALA A 60 17.07 3.18 2.36
C ALA A 60 16.63 3.97 3.60
N PHE A 61 15.39 4.47 3.60
CA PHE A 61 14.86 5.33 4.67
C PHE A 61 13.82 4.66 5.58
N GLY A 62 13.22 3.54 5.17
CA GLY A 62 12.15 2.88 5.92
C GLY A 62 10.76 3.42 5.58
N GLY A 63 10.51 3.68 4.29
CA GLY A 63 9.27 4.24 3.76
C GLY A 63 9.39 5.66 3.23
N TRP A 64 8.35 6.15 2.54
CA TRP A 64 8.36 7.45 1.86
C TRP A 64 8.35 8.63 2.85
N LEU A 65 7.56 8.54 3.92
CA LEU A 65 7.52 9.59 4.94
C LEU A 65 8.88 9.75 5.63
N ARG A 66 9.60 8.66 5.90
CA ARG A 66 10.96 8.69 6.45
C ARG A 66 12.01 9.24 5.49
N ALA A 67 11.85 9.05 4.18
CA ALA A 67 12.69 9.72 3.20
C ALA A 67 12.46 11.24 3.20
N LYS A 68 11.19 11.66 3.30
CA LYS A 68 10.81 13.07 3.40
C LYS A 68 11.23 13.73 4.72
N GLU A 69 11.20 12.97 5.82
CA GLU A 69 11.73 13.37 7.12
C GLU A 69 13.23 13.66 7.04
N TYR A 70 13.99 12.75 6.42
CA TYR A 70 15.44 12.88 6.24
C TYR A 70 15.86 14.15 5.48
N VAL A 71 15.12 14.50 4.42
CA VAL A 71 15.41 15.69 3.59
C VAL A 71 14.72 16.96 4.08
N GLY A 72 13.82 16.88 5.06
CA GLY A 72 13.12 18.03 5.64
C GLY A 72 11.95 18.61 4.84
N ASP A 73 11.44 17.92 3.80
CA ASP A 73 10.32 18.37 2.94
C ASP A 73 8.97 17.72 3.34
N LEU A 74 8.78 17.37 4.62
CA LEU A 74 7.48 17.00 5.19
C LEU A 74 6.57 18.23 5.33
N SER A 75 5.31 18.12 4.88
CA SER A 75 4.26 19.07 5.28
C SER A 75 3.84 18.86 6.74
N GLU A 76 3.14 19.83 7.34
CA GLU A 76 2.65 19.67 8.72
C GLU A 76 1.75 18.44 8.90
N GLN A 77 0.89 18.13 7.92
CA GLN A 77 0.03 16.94 7.93
C GLN A 77 0.82 15.63 7.84
N GLU A 78 2.04 15.65 7.29
CA GLU A 78 2.89 14.48 7.19
C GLU A 78 3.73 14.30 8.47
N LYS A 79 4.14 15.40 9.12
CA LYS A 79 4.75 15.38 10.46
C LYS A 79 3.80 14.82 11.51
N GLU A 80 2.50 15.12 11.40
CA GLU A 80 1.45 14.55 12.26
C GLU A 80 1.36 13.01 12.17
N LEU A 81 1.79 12.40 11.06
CA LEU A 81 1.73 10.94 10.85
C LEU A 81 2.98 10.18 11.33
N ILE A 82 4.10 10.87 11.53
CA ILE A 82 5.38 10.26 11.90
C ILE A 82 5.26 9.52 13.25
N GLY A 83 5.55 8.22 13.25
CA GLY A 83 5.45 7.37 14.44
C GLY A 83 4.03 6.93 14.79
N THR A 84 3.05 7.18 13.91
CA THR A 84 1.67 6.73 14.09
C THR A 84 1.38 5.45 13.29
N PRO A 85 0.34 4.66 13.64
CA PRO A 85 -0.10 3.56 12.78
C PRO A 85 -0.65 3.99 11.40
N GLY A 86 -0.91 5.28 11.19
CA GLY A 86 -1.15 5.83 9.85
C GLY A 86 0.10 5.79 8.96
N GLU A 87 1.28 6.07 9.53
CA GLU A 87 2.56 5.78 8.86
C GLU A 87 2.76 4.27 8.67
N ALA A 88 2.44 3.45 9.69
CA ALA A 88 2.60 2.00 9.59
C ALA A 88 1.76 1.37 8.46
N PHE A 89 0.52 1.83 8.25
CA PHE A 89 -0.33 1.38 7.15
C PHE A 89 0.23 1.79 5.77
N LEU A 90 0.74 3.02 5.64
CA LEU A 90 1.42 3.46 4.42
C LEU A 90 2.67 2.62 4.15
N LEU A 91 3.50 2.37 5.16
CA LEU A 91 4.68 1.52 5.08
C LEU A 91 4.33 0.07 4.71
N HIS A 92 3.21 -0.47 5.21
CA HIS A 92 2.73 -1.79 4.83
C HIS A 92 2.39 -1.87 3.32
N ILE A 93 1.69 -0.86 2.80
CA ILE A 93 1.36 -0.77 1.36
C ILE A 93 2.61 -0.59 0.49
N GLU A 94 3.59 0.18 0.98
CA GLU A 94 4.86 0.46 0.29
C GLU A 94 5.82 -0.74 0.25
N MET A 95 5.91 -1.52 1.34
CA MET A 95 7.01 -2.48 1.54
C MET A 95 6.61 -3.89 2.00
N GLN A 96 5.44 -4.10 2.61
CA GLN A 96 5.08 -5.38 3.25
C GLN A 96 4.03 -6.20 2.48
N LEU A 97 3.18 -5.56 1.67
CA LEU A 97 2.20 -6.26 0.83
C LEU A 97 2.87 -7.22 -0.16
N ASN A 98 2.87 -8.52 0.15
CA ASN A 98 3.38 -9.56 -0.73
C ASN A 98 2.54 -9.66 -2.03
N GLN A 99 3.14 -9.30 -3.15
CA GLN A 99 2.50 -9.21 -4.48
C GLN A 99 2.78 -10.46 -5.32
N VAL A 100 2.09 -11.56 -5.05
CA VAL A 100 2.07 -12.74 -5.95
C VAL A 100 1.18 -12.46 -7.17
N CYS A 101 -0.01 -11.92 -6.92
CA CYS A 101 -0.95 -11.37 -7.90
C CYS A 101 -1.34 -9.94 -7.51
N SER A 102 -1.78 -9.14 -8.49
CA SER A 102 -2.30 -7.78 -8.30
C SER A 102 -3.56 -7.70 -7.42
N TYR A 103 -4.22 -8.83 -7.17
CA TYR A 103 -5.54 -8.93 -6.53
C TYR A 103 -5.67 -8.08 -5.25
N LYS A 104 -4.67 -8.11 -4.36
CA LYS A 104 -4.65 -7.29 -3.12
C LYS A 104 -4.84 -5.80 -3.45
N MET A 105 -4.05 -5.30 -4.39
CA MET A 105 -4.05 -3.90 -4.82
C MET A 105 -5.33 -3.52 -5.57
N VAL A 106 -5.90 -4.45 -6.33
CA VAL A 106 -7.19 -4.24 -7.01
C VAL A 106 -8.32 -4.10 -5.99
N VAL A 107 -8.36 -4.94 -4.94
CA VAL A 107 -9.32 -4.74 -3.85
C VAL A 107 -9.11 -3.40 -3.16
N LEU A 108 -7.88 -3.02 -2.79
CA LEU A 108 -7.59 -1.69 -2.24
C LEU A 108 -8.08 -0.55 -3.16
N THR A 109 -7.93 -0.71 -4.47
CA THR A 109 -8.43 0.23 -5.49
C THR A 109 -9.96 0.29 -5.54
N CYS A 110 -10.66 -0.82 -5.29
CA CYS A 110 -12.11 -0.84 -5.14
C CYS A 110 -12.55 -0.10 -3.87
N LEU A 111 -11.96 -0.43 -2.72
CA LEU A 111 -12.30 0.17 -1.42
C LEU A 111 -12.07 1.69 -1.42
N LEU A 112 -10.99 2.17 -2.04
CA LEU A 112 -10.72 3.61 -2.21
C LEU A 112 -11.77 4.37 -3.03
N LYS A 113 -12.45 3.68 -3.96
CA LYS A 113 -13.52 4.23 -4.81
C LYS A 113 -14.91 4.18 -4.17
N MET A 114 -15.09 3.41 -3.10
CA MET A 114 -16.33 3.35 -2.33
C MET A 114 -16.51 4.62 -1.47
N ASP A 115 -17.73 4.87 -1.00
CA ASP A 115 -18.06 6.05 -0.20
C ASP A 115 -17.27 6.06 1.12
N PRO A 116 -16.49 7.12 1.41
CA PRO A 116 -15.58 7.17 2.55
C PRO A 116 -16.25 7.18 3.92
N LYS A 117 -17.58 7.27 4.04
CA LYS A 117 -18.23 7.09 5.35
C LYS A 117 -18.33 5.62 5.78
N TYR A 118 -18.06 4.68 4.86
CA TYR A 118 -18.03 3.25 5.12
C TYR A 118 -16.59 2.74 5.20
N ALA A 119 -16.37 1.79 6.11
CA ALA A 119 -15.11 1.05 6.22
C ALA A 119 -15.30 -0.46 6.44
N SER A 120 -16.54 -0.92 6.22
CA SER A 120 -16.95 -2.32 6.14
C SER A 120 -17.78 -2.44 4.87
N TRP A 121 -17.48 -3.45 4.05
CA TRP A 121 -18.01 -3.62 2.70
C TRP A 121 -18.28 -5.10 2.44
N THR A 122 -19.38 -5.41 1.76
CA THR A 122 -19.76 -6.81 1.51
C THR A 122 -18.94 -7.42 0.38
N VAL A 123 -18.72 -8.74 0.43
CA VAL A 123 -18.02 -9.47 -0.64
C VAL A 123 -18.67 -9.27 -2.02
N PRO A 124 -20.01 -9.25 -2.18
CA PRO A 124 -20.65 -8.95 -3.48
C PRO A 124 -20.36 -7.55 -4.03
N GLU A 125 -20.36 -6.49 -3.21
CA GLU A 125 -20.03 -5.13 -3.66
C GLU A 125 -18.59 -5.05 -4.20
N ILE A 126 -17.65 -5.73 -3.52
CA ILE A 126 -16.27 -5.82 -3.96
C ILE A 126 -16.14 -6.71 -5.20
N ALA A 127 -16.92 -7.80 -5.30
CA ALA A 127 -16.90 -8.70 -6.45
C ALA A 127 -17.30 -8.00 -7.75
N GLU A 128 -18.31 -7.12 -7.71
CA GLU A 128 -18.69 -6.31 -8.86
C GLU A 128 -17.56 -5.34 -9.24
N MET A 129 -17.06 -4.52 -8.30
CA MET A 129 -16.00 -3.55 -8.61
C MET A 129 -14.68 -4.21 -9.05
N PHE A 130 -14.33 -5.37 -8.48
CA PHE A 130 -13.17 -6.17 -8.84
C PHE A 130 -13.33 -6.78 -10.24
N LYS A 131 -14.53 -7.27 -10.60
CA LYS A 131 -14.83 -7.72 -11.97
C LYS A 131 -14.69 -6.56 -12.96
N GLN A 132 -15.34 -5.43 -12.69
CA GLN A 132 -15.29 -4.25 -13.56
C GLN A 132 -13.87 -3.73 -13.76
N TYR A 133 -13.00 -3.82 -12.75
CA TYR A 133 -11.58 -3.48 -12.90
C TYR A 133 -10.90 -4.24 -14.05
N TYR A 134 -11.01 -5.58 -14.11
CA TYR A 134 -10.35 -6.37 -15.18
C TYR A 134 -11.06 -6.30 -16.54
N LEU A 135 -12.35 -5.97 -16.57
CA LEU A 135 -13.07 -5.74 -17.84
C LEU A 135 -12.70 -4.40 -18.48
N TYR A 136 -12.44 -3.38 -17.66
CA TYR A 136 -11.92 -2.08 -18.08
C TYR A 136 -10.42 -2.18 -18.41
N HIS A 137 -9.62 -2.73 -17.49
CA HIS A 137 -8.19 -2.97 -17.64
C HIS A 137 -7.90 -4.34 -18.25
N ARG A 138 -8.24 -4.51 -19.53
CA ARG A 138 -8.01 -5.78 -20.26
C ARG A 138 -6.53 -6.16 -20.33
N GLU A 139 -5.64 -5.17 -20.29
CA GLU A 139 -4.19 -5.34 -20.18
C GLU A 139 -3.77 -6.06 -18.89
N HIS A 140 -4.57 -6.01 -17.82
CA HIS A 140 -4.32 -6.71 -16.56
C HIS A 140 -5.05 -8.06 -16.45
N LEU A 141 -5.94 -8.39 -17.40
CA LEU A 141 -6.82 -9.57 -17.33
C LEU A 141 -6.04 -10.89 -17.22
N PHE A 142 -4.84 -10.97 -17.81
CA PHE A 142 -3.96 -12.16 -17.72
C PHE A 142 -3.64 -12.57 -16.26
N ASP A 143 -3.72 -11.62 -15.32
CA ASP A 143 -3.46 -11.87 -13.91
C ASP A 143 -4.61 -12.67 -13.27
N TYR A 144 -5.85 -12.36 -13.63
CA TYR A 144 -7.04 -13.11 -13.24
C TYR A 144 -7.32 -14.27 -14.22
N LYS A 145 -6.43 -15.26 -14.20
CA LYS A 145 -6.40 -16.42 -15.12
C LYS A 145 -7.74 -17.15 -15.32
N ASP A 146 -8.57 -17.23 -14.29
CA ASP A 146 -9.86 -17.95 -14.37
C ASP A 146 -10.90 -17.18 -15.20
N MET A 147 -10.87 -15.85 -15.15
CA MET A 147 -11.69 -14.96 -15.97
C MET A 147 -11.10 -14.81 -17.38
N ALA A 148 -9.77 -14.72 -17.50
CA ALA A 148 -9.07 -14.64 -18.78
C ALA A 148 -9.25 -15.88 -19.69
N LYS A 149 -9.58 -17.04 -19.11
CA LYS A 149 -9.85 -18.30 -19.81
C LYS A 149 -11.33 -18.52 -20.12
N HIS A 150 -12.21 -17.62 -19.72
CA HIS A 150 -13.64 -17.73 -20.02
C HIS A 150 -13.91 -17.29 -21.47
N GLU A 151 -14.82 -17.97 -22.16
CA GLU A 151 -15.13 -17.70 -23.58
C GLU A 151 -15.59 -16.26 -23.81
N ASP A 152 -16.37 -15.72 -22.87
CA ASP A 152 -16.60 -14.29 -22.70
C ASP A 152 -16.28 -13.88 -21.24
N PRO A 153 -15.19 -13.13 -20.98
CA PRO A 153 -14.89 -12.56 -19.66
C PRO A 153 -16.02 -11.68 -19.11
N THR A 154 -16.80 -11.02 -19.97
CA THR A 154 -17.91 -10.14 -19.58
C THR A 154 -19.04 -10.92 -18.90
N ALA A 155 -19.38 -12.09 -19.44
CA ALA A 155 -20.31 -13.06 -18.86
C ALA A 155 -19.75 -13.87 -17.67
N PHE A 156 -18.50 -13.64 -17.22
CA PHE A 156 -17.93 -14.43 -16.11
C PHE A 156 -18.77 -14.30 -14.82
N PRO A 157 -19.20 -15.42 -14.18
CA PRO A 157 -20.13 -15.37 -13.05
C PRO A 157 -19.58 -14.65 -11.81
N LEU A 158 -20.36 -13.72 -11.24
CA LEU A 158 -20.00 -13.01 -10.00
C LEU A 158 -19.75 -13.96 -8.82
N THR A 159 -20.52 -15.04 -8.69
CA THR A 159 -20.30 -16.05 -7.64
C THR A 159 -18.92 -16.71 -7.71
N ARG A 160 -18.31 -16.81 -8.91
CA ARG A 160 -16.91 -17.24 -9.06
C ARG A 160 -15.91 -16.13 -8.71
N VAL A 161 -16.27 -14.86 -8.88
CA VAL A 161 -15.47 -13.71 -8.42
C VAL A 161 -15.49 -13.61 -6.91
N GLU A 162 -16.66 -13.65 -6.27
CA GLU A 162 -16.78 -13.71 -4.81
C GLU A 162 -16.03 -14.93 -4.26
N SER A 163 -16.25 -16.14 -4.82
CA SER A 163 -15.55 -17.37 -4.39
C SER A 163 -14.03 -17.23 -4.53
N LYS A 164 -13.55 -16.52 -5.57
CA LYS A 164 -12.14 -16.15 -5.67
C LYS A 164 -11.77 -15.21 -4.52
N LEU A 165 -12.44 -14.08 -4.33
CA LEU A 165 -12.15 -13.09 -3.29
C LEU A 165 -12.05 -13.72 -1.89
N ARG A 166 -13.02 -14.58 -1.51
CA ARG A 166 -13.04 -15.34 -0.25
C ARG A 166 -11.82 -16.24 -0.06
N GLN A 167 -11.22 -16.75 -1.14
CA GLN A 167 -9.95 -17.51 -1.12
C GLN A 167 -8.72 -16.58 -1.17
N MET A 168 -8.76 -15.56 -2.02
CA MET A 168 -7.74 -14.54 -2.26
C MET A 168 -8.34 -13.36 -3.05
N PRO A 169 -8.12 -12.10 -2.66
CA PRO A 169 -7.09 -11.65 -1.73
C PRO A 169 -7.59 -11.45 -0.30
N LEU A 170 -8.90 -11.49 -0.02
CA LEU A 170 -9.47 -11.04 1.26
C LEU A 170 -8.84 -11.82 2.43
N ASN A 171 -8.88 -13.15 2.33
CA ASN A 171 -8.22 -14.11 3.23
C ASN A 171 -6.68 -13.97 3.37
N TYR A 172 -6.04 -13.12 2.58
CA TYR A 172 -4.61 -12.82 2.68
C TYR A 172 -4.34 -11.33 2.97
N LEU A 173 -5.37 -10.53 3.23
CA LEU A 173 -5.32 -9.14 3.69
C LEU A 173 -5.67 -9.01 5.18
N SER A 174 -6.05 -10.12 5.83
CA SER A 174 -6.83 -10.10 7.07
C SER A 174 -6.59 -11.24 8.06
N ASN A 175 -5.51 -12.02 7.89
CA ASN A 175 -5.34 -13.31 8.56
C ASN A 175 -4.07 -13.42 9.41
N THR A 176 -3.29 -12.36 9.57
CA THR A 176 -2.26 -12.25 10.61
C THR A 176 -2.57 -11.12 11.60
N GLU A 177 -1.92 -11.18 12.77
CA GLU A 177 -1.96 -10.09 13.75
C GLU A 177 -1.38 -8.79 13.14
N ASP A 178 -0.45 -8.89 12.17
CA ASP A 178 0.14 -7.76 11.42
C ASP A 178 -0.63 -7.26 10.16
N ASP A 179 -1.70 -7.94 9.74
CA ASP A 179 -2.50 -7.53 8.55
C ASP A 179 -3.30 -6.23 8.81
N PHE A 180 -3.94 -5.63 7.80
CA PHE A 180 -4.67 -4.35 7.94
C PHE A 180 -6.18 -4.39 7.64
N PHE A 181 -6.73 -5.58 7.36
CA PHE A 181 -8.17 -5.81 7.15
C PHE A 181 -8.70 -6.93 8.05
N ILE A 182 -10.03 -7.09 8.11
CA ILE A 182 -10.70 -8.21 8.78
C ILE A 182 -11.71 -8.79 7.80
N PHE A 183 -11.61 -10.07 7.48
CA PHE A 183 -12.57 -10.75 6.62
C PHE A 183 -13.44 -11.72 7.44
N ASP A 184 -14.68 -11.32 7.71
CA ASP A 184 -15.67 -12.17 8.37
C ASP A 184 -16.26 -13.15 7.34
N ARG A 185 -15.85 -14.41 7.46
CA ARG A 185 -16.29 -15.51 6.59
C ARG A 185 -17.72 -15.99 6.84
N GLU A 186 -18.32 -15.66 7.98
CA GLU A 186 -19.69 -16.06 8.32
C GLU A 186 -20.70 -15.01 7.83
N LYS A 187 -20.31 -13.73 7.85
CA LYS A 187 -21.14 -12.59 7.46
C LYS A 187 -20.81 -12.00 6.08
N ASP A 188 -19.80 -12.54 5.40
CA ASP A 188 -19.36 -12.14 4.05
C ASP A 188 -19.11 -10.62 3.88
N PHE A 189 -18.41 -10.03 4.87
CA PHE A 189 -17.87 -8.67 4.76
C PHE A 189 -16.37 -8.65 5.00
N ILE A 190 -15.68 -7.71 4.35
CA ILE A 190 -14.35 -7.26 4.77
C ILE A 190 -14.49 -5.86 5.35
N SER A 191 -13.82 -5.59 6.47
CA SER A 191 -13.60 -4.23 6.96
C SER A 191 -12.11 -3.91 6.93
N LEU A 192 -11.77 -2.62 7.01
CA LEU A 192 -10.48 -2.26 7.58
C LEU A 192 -10.39 -2.84 9.01
N LYS A 193 -9.19 -3.21 9.45
CA LYS A 193 -8.92 -3.37 10.87
C LYS A 193 -9.21 -2.02 11.56
N PRO A 194 -10.02 -1.96 12.64
CA PRO A 194 -10.52 -0.68 13.15
C PRO A 194 -9.46 0.38 13.46
N GLU A 195 -8.24 0.06 13.89
CA GLU A 195 -7.16 1.05 14.11
C GLU A 195 -6.85 1.97 12.92
N VAL A 196 -7.01 1.49 11.67
CA VAL A 196 -6.87 2.32 10.46
C VAL A 196 -8.12 3.18 10.23
N LEU A 197 -9.25 2.74 10.77
CA LEU A 197 -10.60 3.14 10.39
C LEU A 197 -10.94 4.57 10.79
N PRO A 198 -10.81 5.01 12.05
CA PRO A 198 -11.08 6.36 12.44
C PRO A 198 -9.76 7.10 12.62
N TYR A 199 -8.65 6.59 12.09
CA TYR A 199 -7.43 7.36 11.89
C TYR A 199 -7.79 8.45 10.87
N TRP A 200 -8.86 9.29 11.09
CA TRP A 200 -9.91 9.83 10.21
C TRP A 200 -10.20 11.37 10.27
N PRO A 201 -10.86 12.04 11.27
CA PRO A 201 -11.04 13.50 11.29
C PRO A 201 -10.23 14.23 12.39
N GLN A 202 -9.12 14.89 12.01
CA GLN A 202 -8.22 15.59 12.93
C GLN A 202 -8.81 16.91 13.47
N SER A 203 -8.34 17.49 14.60
CA SER A 203 -6.95 17.51 15.12
C SER A 203 -6.79 17.81 16.63
N TYR A 204 -5.52 17.72 17.09
CA TYR A 204 -4.91 18.35 18.29
C TYR A 204 -4.77 17.52 19.60
N TYR A 205 -3.96 18.03 20.55
CA TYR A 205 -2.95 17.25 21.31
C TYR A 205 -3.22 16.90 22.80
N ARG A 206 -2.54 15.81 23.24
CA ARG A 206 -2.18 15.39 24.64
C ARG A 206 -3.32 14.78 25.48
N LYS A 207 -3.09 13.85 26.43
CA LYS A 207 -1.84 13.43 27.14
C LYS A 207 -1.97 12.02 27.78
N HIS A 208 -0.86 11.27 27.89
CA HIS A 208 -0.66 10.04 28.72
C HIS A 208 -1.44 8.76 28.28
N LEU A 209 -1.03 7.50 28.54
CA LEU A 209 0.27 6.78 28.64
C LEU A 209 -0.03 5.31 29.02
N SER A 210 0.50 4.29 28.31
CA SER A 210 0.66 2.87 28.76
C SER A 210 -0.61 2.05 29.11
N ASN A 211 -0.72 0.71 28.98
CA ASN A 211 0.08 -0.39 28.40
C ASN A 211 -0.94 -1.34 27.68
N THR A 212 -0.66 -2.23 26.72
CA THR A 212 0.57 -2.89 26.23
C THR A 212 0.70 -2.79 24.68
N GLU A 213 1.57 -3.59 24.05
CA GLU A 213 2.67 -2.99 23.28
C GLU A 213 2.58 -2.94 21.73
N ASN A 214 1.62 -3.62 21.05
CA ASN A 214 1.54 -3.59 19.56
C ASN A 214 0.13 -3.53 18.92
N ASP A 215 -0.97 -3.76 19.64
CA ASP A 215 -2.34 -3.82 19.05
C ASP A 215 -3.19 -2.58 19.36
N PHE A 216 -4.08 -2.15 18.44
CA PHE A 216 -4.90 -0.95 18.61
C PHE A 216 -6.44 -1.16 18.45
N PHE A 217 -6.97 -2.36 18.78
CA PHE A 217 -8.43 -2.71 18.76
C PHE A 217 -9.00 -3.22 20.09
N GLU A 218 -10.34 -3.26 20.18
CA GLU A 218 -11.07 -4.09 21.15
C GLU A 218 -12.17 -4.93 20.47
N ALA A 219 -12.34 -6.17 20.93
CA ALA A 219 -13.17 -7.18 20.29
C ALA A 219 -14.38 -7.58 21.17
N ASP A 220 -15.54 -6.94 20.98
CA ASP A 220 -16.76 -7.31 21.70
C ASP A 220 -17.40 -8.56 21.07
N ARG A 221 -16.99 -9.73 21.55
CA ARG A 221 -17.46 -11.04 21.09
C ARG A 221 -18.92 -11.32 21.44
N GLU A 222 -19.49 -10.65 22.45
CA GLU A 222 -20.91 -10.83 22.81
C GLU A 222 -21.82 -10.02 21.89
N LYS A 223 -21.42 -8.79 21.56
CA LYS A 223 -22.18 -7.89 20.67
C LYS A 223 -21.91 -8.09 19.18
N ASN A 224 -21.01 -9.01 18.81
CA ASN A 224 -20.46 -9.14 17.44
C ASN A 224 -19.84 -7.82 16.92
N LEU A 225 -19.33 -6.98 17.82
CA LEU A 225 -18.92 -5.61 17.53
C LEU A 225 -17.40 -5.47 17.61
N PHE A 226 -16.72 -5.61 16.47
CA PHE A 226 -15.28 -5.41 16.40
C PHE A 226 -14.96 -3.92 16.31
N SER A 227 -14.27 -3.41 17.33
CA SER A 227 -14.27 -1.99 17.69
C SER A 227 -12.87 -1.42 17.81
N LEU A 228 -12.80 -0.11 17.87
CA LEU A 228 -11.58 0.64 18.09
C LEU A 228 -11.21 0.78 19.55
N LYS A 229 -9.90 0.85 19.81
CA LYS A 229 -9.42 1.60 20.97
C LYS A 229 -9.51 3.12 20.69
N PRO A 230 -9.91 3.96 21.67
CA PRO A 230 -10.24 5.37 21.41
C PRO A 230 -9.08 6.27 20.96
N GLU A 231 -7.82 5.93 21.22
CA GLU A 231 -6.66 6.74 20.86
C GLU A 231 -6.48 6.93 19.35
N MET A 232 -7.14 6.08 18.55
CA MET A 232 -6.93 6.00 17.11
C MET A 232 -7.84 6.93 16.29
N LEU A 233 -8.65 7.80 16.92
CA LEU A 233 -9.67 8.63 16.26
C LEU A 233 -9.27 9.84 15.31
N PRO A 234 -8.01 10.15 14.77
CA PRO A 234 -7.73 11.40 13.97
C PRO A 234 -7.45 11.52 12.41
N TYR A 235 -6.55 10.82 11.68
CA TYR A 235 -5.86 11.25 10.39
C TYR A 235 -6.26 10.92 8.85
N TRP A 236 -7.48 10.60 8.33
CA TRP A 236 -7.70 9.79 7.04
C TRP A 236 -8.63 10.28 5.92
N PRO A 237 -9.94 10.60 6.08
CA PRO A 237 -10.70 11.39 5.10
C PRO A 237 -10.53 12.91 5.31
N GLN A 238 -9.54 13.31 6.12
CA GLN A 238 -8.52 14.21 5.59
C GLN A 238 -8.15 13.79 4.15
N SER A 239 -8.73 14.43 3.14
CA SER A 239 -8.55 14.06 1.72
C SER A 239 -7.08 13.84 1.34
N TYR A 240 -6.19 14.64 1.92
CA TYR A 240 -4.74 14.53 1.80
C TYR A 240 -4.18 13.15 2.19
N TYR A 241 -4.63 12.54 3.28
CA TYR A 241 -4.22 11.18 3.66
C TYR A 241 -4.87 10.13 2.75
N ARG A 242 -6.12 10.31 2.30
CA ARG A 242 -6.69 9.44 1.25
C ARG A 242 -5.85 9.45 -0.02
N GLU A 243 -5.36 10.63 -0.40
CA GLU A 243 -4.47 10.80 -1.55
C GLU A 243 -3.11 10.13 -1.34
N MET A 244 -2.55 10.12 -0.12
CA MET A 244 -1.34 9.36 0.18
C MET A 244 -1.58 7.84 0.12
N VAL A 245 -2.64 7.31 0.75
CA VAL A 245 -3.00 5.89 0.65
C VAL A 245 -3.20 5.48 -0.82
N SER A 246 -3.91 6.32 -1.60
CA SER A 246 -4.15 6.09 -3.03
C SER A 246 -2.87 6.15 -3.88
N ASP A 247 -1.95 7.08 -3.59
CA ASP A 247 -0.64 7.18 -4.23
C ASP A 247 0.19 5.91 -3.99
N ARG A 248 0.23 5.40 -2.76
CA ARG A 248 0.97 4.15 -2.44
C ARG A 248 0.32 2.92 -3.08
N VAL A 249 -1.01 2.81 -3.05
CA VAL A 249 -1.74 1.73 -3.75
C VAL A 249 -1.45 1.76 -5.24
N THR A 250 -1.45 2.95 -5.85
CA THR A 250 -1.16 3.14 -7.29
C THR A 250 0.29 2.80 -7.63
N PHE A 251 1.26 3.23 -6.81
CA PHE A 251 2.68 2.89 -6.96
C PHE A 251 2.88 1.37 -6.91
N THR A 252 2.43 0.72 -5.85
CA THR A 252 2.65 -0.71 -5.64
C THR A 252 1.99 -1.55 -6.74
N LEU A 253 0.81 -1.13 -7.23
CA LEU A 253 0.13 -1.76 -8.37
C LEU A 253 0.88 -1.59 -9.70
N LYS A 254 1.33 -0.37 -10.03
CA LYS A 254 2.10 -0.11 -11.27
C LYS A 254 3.46 -0.80 -11.25
N ARG A 255 4.14 -0.78 -10.11
CA ARG A 255 5.44 -1.45 -9.91
C ARG A 255 5.33 -2.96 -10.05
N TYR A 256 4.25 -3.58 -9.55
CA TYR A 256 3.97 -5.00 -9.77
C TYR A 256 3.94 -5.35 -11.25
N PHE A 257 3.13 -4.64 -12.04
CA PHE A 257 2.99 -4.93 -13.47
C PHE A 257 4.26 -4.62 -14.26
N TYR A 258 4.96 -3.52 -13.97
CA TYR A 258 6.26 -3.21 -14.57
C TYR A 258 7.29 -4.33 -14.33
N LEU A 259 7.46 -4.79 -13.09
CA LEU A 259 8.39 -5.88 -12.76
C LEU A 259 7.97 -7.21 -13.40
N LYS A 260 6.66 -7.44 -13.58
CA LYS A 260 6.14 -8.64 -14.24
C LYS A 260 6.39 -8.62 -15.74
N GLU A 261 6.18 -7.48 -16.40
CA GLU A 261 6.51 -7.30 -17.82
C GLU A 261 8.02 -7.42 -18.06
N GLN A 262 8.85 -6.77 -17.23
CA GLN A 262 10.30 -6.90 -17.33
C GLN A 262 10.76 -8.36 -17.18
N ARG A 263 10.17 -9.14 -16.26
CA ARG A 263 10.43 -10.59 -16.17
C ARG A 263 10.00 -11.34 -17.44
N SER A 264 8.84 -11.01 -18.01
CA SER A 264 8.32 -11.62 -19.25
C SER A 264 9.09 -11.23 -20.52
N ARG A 265 9.93 -10.20 -20.48
CA ARG A 265 10.84 -9.80 -21.59
C ARG A 265 12.25 -10.38 -21.47
N ASN A 266 12.59 -11.02 -20.34
CA ASN A 266 13.90 -11.61 -20.04
C ASN A 266 13.86 -13.15 -19.94
N VAL A 267 12.86 -13.77 -20.61
CA VAL A 267 12.61 -15.23 -20.69
C VAL A 267 12.27 -15.57 -22.15
#